data_AF-A0A7V3SLJ0-F1
#
_entry.id   AF-A0A7V3SLJ0-F1
#
_cell.length_a   1.000
_cell.length_b   1.000
_cell.length_c   1.000
_cell.angle_alpha   90.00
_cell.angle_beta   90.00
_cell.angle_gamma   90.00
#
_symmetry.space_group_name_H-M   'P 1'
#
loop_
_entity.id
_entity.type
_entity.pdbx_description
1 polymer ?
#
loop_
_entity_poly.entity_id
_entity_poly.type
_entity_poly.pdbx_seq_one_letter_code
_entity_poly.pdbx_strand_id
1 'polypeptide(L)' 'MGVVLRARFDGKAIIPDEPINLPEGTVLEVEFRVLPPEEGAASDFAPLYRMIGLAEQGPVDASVHHDRRPEDLIS' A
#
# COMPACT_ATOMS: atom_id res chain seq x y z
N MET A 1 -5.57 1.76 36.80
CA MET A 1 -4.61 1.88 35.69
C MET A 1 -5.09 0.94 34.60
N GLY A 2 -5.68 1.47 33.53
CA GLY A 2 -6.06 0.66 32.36
C GLY A 2 -4.85 0.43 31.48
N VAL A 3 -4.67 -0.80 30.99
CA VAL A 3 -3.63 -1.14 30.01
C VAL A 3 -4.29 -1.18 28.65
N VAL A 4 -3.78 -0.41 27.69
CA VAL A 4 -4.28 -0.46 26.30
C VAL A 4 -3.56 -1.60 25.59
N LEU A 5 -4.32 -2.60 25.18
CA LEU A 5 -3.82 -3.76 24.45
C LEU A 5 -4.12 -3.60 22.96
N ARG A 6 -3.11 -3.83 22.10
CA ARG A 6 -3.33 -4.00 20.66
C ARG A 6 -3.73 -5.44 20.37
N ALA A 7 -4.80 -5.59 19.61
CA ALA A 7 -5.34 -6.88 19.26
C ALA A 7 -6.00 -6.83 17.89
N ARG A 8 -6.06 -7.98 17.23
CA ARG A 8 -6.74 -8.18 15.95
C ARG A 8 -8.03 -8.96 16.16
N PHE A 9 -9.05 -8.61 15.38
CA PHE A 9 -10.33 -9.33 15.37
C PHE A 9 -10.37 -10.27 14.16
N ASP A 10 -10.52 -11.57 14.41
CA ASP A 10 -10.57 -12.60 13.34
C ASP A 10 -12.00 -12.91 12.84
N GLY A 11 -13.01 -12.16 13.32
CA GLY A 11 -14.41 -12.41 13.06
C GLY A 11 -15.14 -13.18 14.16
N LYS A 12 -14.41 -13.74 15.13
CA LYS A 12 -14.98 -14.52 16.25
C LYS A 12 -14.35 -14.19 17.60
N ALA A 13 -13.05 -13.94 17.62
CA ALA A 13 -12.24 -13.71 18.81
C ALA A 13 -11.33 -12.48 18.64
N ILE A 14 -10.99 -11.88 19.78
CA ILE A 14 -10.00 -10.81 19.87
C ILE A 14 -8.68 -11.48 20.25
N ILE A 15 -7.69 -11.32 19.39
CA ILE A 15 -6.39 -11.97 19.54
C ILE A 15 -5.38 -10.86 19.86
N PRO A 16 -4.83 -10.83 21.09
CA PRO A 16 -3.74 -9.93 21.45
C PRO A 16 -2.56 -10.09 20.48
N ASP A 17 -1.95 -8.99 20.06
CA ASP A 17 -0.71 -9.08 19.28
C ASP A 17 0.47 -9.55 20.15
N GLU A 18 0.41 -9.28 21.46
CA GLU A 18 1.38 -9.73 22.45
C GLU A 18 0.73 -10.60 23.54
N PRO A 19 1.41 -11.65 24.03
CA PRO A 19 0.90 -12.49 25.10
C PRO A 19 0.67 -11.70 26.38
N ILE A 20 -0.49 -11.89 26.99
CA ILE A 20 -0.83 -11.25 28.27
C ILE A 20 -0.74 -12.30 29.37
N ASN A 21 -0.07 -11.96 30.46
CA ASN A 21 0.05 -12.82 31.61
C ASN A 21 -1.04 -12.45 32.64
N LEU A 22 -2.20 -13.09 32.54
CA LEU A 22 -3.32 -12.91 33.46
C LEU A 22 -3.74 -14.25 34.06
N PRO A 23 -4.20 -14.27 35.33
CA PRO A 23 -4.76 -15.46 35.94
C PRO A 23 -5.96 -15.98 35.15
N GLU A 24 -6.10 -17.31 35.08
CA GLU A 24 -7.26 -17.93 34.48
C GLU A 24 -8.55 -17.49 35.20
N GLY A 25 -9.58 -17.16 34.44
CA GLY A 25 -10.86 -16.66 34.99
C GLY A 25 -10.90 -15.16 35.29
N THR A 26 -9.86 -14.39 34.94
CA THR A 26 -9.90 -12.93 35.09
C THR A 26 -10.95 -12.32 34.17
N VAL A 27 -11.93 -11.61 34.73
CA VAL A 27 -12.93 -10.85 33.97
C VAL A 27 -12.29 -9.56 33.46
N LEU A 28 -12.40 -9.32 32.15
CA LEU A 28 -11.85 -8.13 31.49
C LEU A 28 -12.99 -7.27 30.94
N GLU A 29 -12.93 -5.97 31.23
CA GLU A 29 -13.74 -4.96 30.56
C GLU A 29 -12.97 -4.46 29.34
N VAL A 30 -13.58 -4.53 28.15
CA VAL A 30 -12.92 -4.22 26.88
C VAL A 30 -13.60 -3.04 26.21
N GLU A 31 -12.85 -1.97 25.97
CA GLU A 31 -13.28 -0.84 25.15
C GLU A 31 -12.69 -0.97 23.74
N PHE A 32 -13.54 -0.88 22.72
CA PHE A 32 -13.12 -0.98 21.33
C PHE A 32 -12.93 0.39 20.71
N ARG A 33 -11.79 0.57 20.03
CA ARG A 33 -11.58 1.67 19.08
C ARG A 33 -11.23 1.08 17.73
N VAL A 34 -12.11 1.28 16.75
CA VAL A 34 -11.83 0.91 15.36
C VAL A 34 -10.81 1.90 14.82
N LEU A 35 -9.60 1.43 14.57
CA LEU A 35 -8.56 2.22 13.91
C LEU A 35 -8.80 2.17 12.40
N PRO A 36 -8.65 3.28 11.67
CA PRO A 36 -8.70 3.25 10.22
C PRO A 36 -7.60 2.30 9.70
N PRO A 37 -7.86 1.58 8.59
CA PRO A 37 -6.82 0.79 7.95
C PRO A 37 -5.64 1.71 7.65
N GLU A 38 -4.43 1.29 8.03
CA GLU A 38 -3.23 2.04 7.66
C GLU A 38 -3.20 2.14 6.13
N GLU A 39 -3.33 3.37 5.60
CA GLU A 39 -3.14 3.70 4.19
C GLU A 39 -1.66 3.53 3.79
N GLY A 40 -0.99 2.47 4.25
CA GLY A 40 0.43 2.22 4.00
C GLY A 40 0.70 1.50 2.69
N ALA A 41 -0.28 0.79 2.12
CA ALA A 41 -0.04 -0.09 0.97
C ALA A 41 -0.33 0.56 -0.40
N ALA A 42 -1.02 1.71 -0.47
CA ALA A 42 -1.33 2.35 -1.74
C ALA A 42 -0.16 3.17 -2.31
N SER A 43 0.69 3.72 -1.44
CA SER A 43 1.80 4.61 -1.82
C SER A 43 2.94 3.87 -2.52
N ASP A 44 3.29 2.67 -2.04
CA ASP A 44 4.44 1.89 -2.55
C ASP A 44 4.28 1.46 -4.01
N PHE A 45 3.03 1.31 -4.47
CA PHE A 45 2.71 0.90 -5.84
C PHE A 45 2.26 2.08 -6.72
N ALA A 46 2.28 3.32 -6.21
CA ALA A 46 1.95 4.49 -7.01
C ALA A 46 2.77 4.60 -8.32
N PRO A 47 4.08 4.26 -8.35
CA PRO A 47 4.84 4.22 -9.61
C PRO A 47 4.32 3.16 -10.59
N LEU A 48 3.89 2.00 -10.10
CA LEU A 48 3.35 0.92 -10.91
C LEU A 48 1.98 1.29 -11.51
N TYR A 49 1.07 1.83 -10.70
CA TYR A 49 -0.22 2.32 -11.17
C TYR A 49 -0.07 3.42 -12.22
N ARG A 50 0.95 4.29 -12.08
CA ARG A 50 1.29 5.31 -13.09
C ARG A 50 1.73 4.69 -14.41
N MET A 51 2.53 3.63 -14.39
CA MET A 51 2.96 2.92 -15.61
C MET A 51 1.79 2.23 -16.32
N ILE A 52 0.88 1.61 -15.57
CA ILE A 52 -0.32 0.99 -16.12
C ILE A 52 -1.20 2.04 -16.83
N GLY A 53 -1.43 3.19 -16.20
CA GLY A 53 -2.20 4.28 -16.81
C GLY A 53 -1.55 4.89 -18.06
N LEU A 54 -0.21 4.85 -18.20
CA LEU A 54 0.49 5.27 -19.42
C LEU A 54 0.32 4.25 -20.55
N ALA A 55 0.26 2.95 -20.24
CA ALA A 55 0.07 1.91 -21.26
C ALA A 55 -1.36 1.93 -21.86
N GLU A 56 -2.36 2.30 -21.06
CA GLU A 56 -3.75 2.44 -21.53
C GLU A 56 -3.94 3.62 -22.50
N GLN A 57 -3.04 4.62 -22.47
CA GLN A 57 -3.08 5.77 -23.36
C GLN A 57 -2.59 5.45 -24.79
N GLY A 58 -2.15 4.21 -25.02
CA GLY A 58 -1.61 3.77 -26.30
C GLY A 58 -0.20 4.30 -26.56
N PRO A 59 0.48 3.80 -27.60
CA PRO A 59 1.82 4.25 -27.94
C PRO A 59 1.77 5.73 -28.35
N VAL A 60 2.40 6.58 -27.57
CA VAL A 60 2.81 7.91 -28.03
C VAL A 60 3.97 7.71 -29.01
N ASP A 61 3.95 8.44 -30.12
CA ASP A 61 5.06 8.43 -31.07
C ASP A 61 6.31 9.00 -30.38
N ALA A 62 7.16 8.10 -29.89
CA ALA A 62 8.45 8.41 -29.29
C ALA A 62 9.58 8.36 -30.33
N SER A 63 9.24 8.38 -31.62
CA SER A 63 10.24 8.38 -32.69
C SER A 63 11.11 9.62 -32.58
N VAL A 64 12.40 9.41 -32.37
CA VAL A 64 13.40 10.47 -32.49
C VAL A 64 13.66 10.66 -33.98
N HIS A 65 13.14 11.75 -34.55
CA HIS A 65 13.53 12.16 -35.88
C HIS A 65 14.97 12.69 -35.81
N HIS A 66 15.93 11.86 -36.20
CA HIS A 66 17.27 12.35 -36.53
C HIS A 66 17.12 13.31 -37.71
N ASP A 67 17.27 14.60 -37.43
CA ASP A 67 17.36 15.63 -38.47
C ASP A 67 18.53 15.23 -39.39
N ARG A 68 18.20 14.72 -40.58
CA ARG A 68 19.23 14.38 -41.57
C ARG A 68 19.79 15.69 -42.06
N ARG A 69 21.07 15.92 -41.80
CA ARG A 69 21.75 17.12 -42.26
C ARG A 69 21.76 17.11 -43.80
N PRO A 70 21.52 18.25 -44.46
CA PRO A 70 21.45 18.33 -45.93
C PRO A 70 22.71 17.84 -46.64
N GLU A 71 23.85 17.76 -45.94
CA GLU A 71 25.13 17.28 -46.45
C GLU A 71 25.19 15.76 -46.77
N ASP A 72 24.24 14.96 -46.30
CA ASP A 72 24.20 13.51 -46.55
C ASP A 72 23.52 13.11 -47.89
N LEU A 73 23.13 14.09 -48.73
CA LEU A 73 22.33 13.89 -49.95
C LEU A 73 23.10 13.93 -51.28
N ILE A 74 24.44 13.97 -51.27
CA ILE A 74 25.22 14.05 -52.51
C ILE A 74 26.11 12.81 -52.62
N SER A 75 25.65 11.85 -53.43
CA SER A 75 26.47 10.76 -54.01
C SER A 75 26.87 11.12 -55.43
#